data_AF-A0A1Q2D131-F1
#
_entry.id   AF-A0A1Q2D131-F1
#
_cell.length_a   1.000
_cell.length_b   1.000
_cell.length_c   1.000
_cell.angle_alpha   90.00
_cell.angle_beta   90.00
_cell.angle_gamma   90.00
#
_symmetry.space_group_name_H-M   'P 1'
#
loop_
_entity.id
_entity.type
_entity.pdbx_description
1 polymer ?
#
loop_
_entity_poly.entity_id
_entity_poly.type
_entity_poly.pdbx_seq_one_letter_code
_entity_poly.pdbx_strand_id
1 'polypeptide(L)'
;MTERFAWLDRLDDALVTRPCPCGTCPSVELSGPDGVSLAGRPAHVLYGGTRDLLVLLHIVDERPAYLEGVPTSNHDVCTFPPVETAQRR
;
A
#
# COMPACT_ATOMS: atom_id res chain seq x y z
N MET A 1 17.19 -7.93 -6.88
CA MET A 1 17.33 -6.48 -6.61
C MET A 1 16.77 -5.63 -7.76
N THR A 2 16.99 -6.03 -9.02
CA THR A 2 16.49 -5.32 -10.21
C THR A 2 14.96 -5.17 -10.26
N GLU A 3 14.20 -6.21 -9.91
CA GLU A 3 12.72 -6.18 -9.92
C GLU A 3 12.14 -5.12 -8.98
N ARG A 4 12.67 -5.01 -7.76
CA ARG A 4 12.22 -3.98 -6.80
C ARG A 4 12.37 -2.57 -7.36
N PHE A 5 13.45 -2.28 -8.09
CA PHE A 5 13.63 -0.97 -8.72
C PHE A 5 12.67 -0.76 -9.89
N ALA A 6 12.41 -1.79 -10.69
CA ALA A 6 11.38 -1.72 -11.74
C ALA A 6 9.98 -1.46 -11.16
N TRP A 7 9.66 -2.00 -9.98
CA TRP A 7 8.40 -1.72 -9.29
C TRP A 7 8.33 -0.31 -8.71
N LEU A 8 9.46 0.27 -8.28
CA LEU A 8 9.51 1.66 -7.79
C LEU A 8 9.07 2.64 -8.89
N ASP A 9 9.49 2.40 -10.14
CA ASP A 9 9.10 3.23 -11.29
C ASP A 9 7.59 3.17 -11.60
N ARG A 10 6.85 2.22 -11.03
CA ARG A 10 5.39 2.06 -11.20
C ARG A 10 4.57 2.59 -10.04
N LEU A 11 5.21 3.08 -8.98
CA LEU A 11 4.50 3.63 -7.83
C LEU A 11 3.73 4.91 -8.17
N ASP A 12 4.29 5.76 -9.03
CA ASP A 12 3.66 7.04 -9.40
C ASP A 12 2.39 6.85 -10.26
N ASP A 13 2.24 5.69 -10.90
CA ASP A 13 1.07 5.31 -11.68
C ASP A 13 -0.08 4.73 -10.83
N ALA A 14 0.18 4.46 -9.53
CA ALA A 14 -0.79 3.81 -8.66
C ALA A 14 -1.81 4.83 -8.11
N LEU A 15 -3.09 4.53 -8.32
CA LEU A 15 -4.20 5.33 -7.85
C LEU A 15 -4.96 4.58 -6.77
N VAL A 16 -5.29 5.27 -5.67
CA VAL A 16 -6.19 4.74 -4.63
C VAL A 16 -7.60 4.66 -5.20
N THR A 17 -8.19 3.46 -5.17
CA THR A 17 -9.55 3.24 -5.67
C THR A 17 -10.58 3.19 -4.55
N ARG A 18 -10.35 2.34 -3.55
CA ARG A 18 -11.26 2.16 -2.42
C ARG A 18 -10.52 1.82 -1.12
N PRO A 19 -11.00 2.30 0.03
CA PRO A 19 -10.54 1.81 1.32
C PRO A 19 -11.01 0.38 1.57
N CYS A 20 -10.32 -0.31 2.47
CA CYS A 20 -10.75 -1.59 3.01
C CYS A 20 -12.13 -1.47 3.67
N PRO A 21 -13.08 -2.38 3.39
CA PRO A 21 -14.44 -2.28 3.91
C PRO A 21 -14.55 -2.60 5.40
N CYS A 22 -13.50 -3.06 6.08
CA CYS A 22 -13.57 -3.35 7.52
C CYS A 22 -13.68 -2.09 8.38
N GLY A 23 -13.24 -0.93 7.89
CA GLY A 23 -13.29 0.36 8.59
C GLY A 23 -12.34 0.50 9.78
N THR A 24 -11.52 -0.52 10.08
CA THR A 24 -10.64 -0.58 11.27
C THR A 24 -9.16 -0.67 10.91
N CYS A 25 -8.80 -0.60 9.64
CA CYS A 25 -7.42 -0.55 9.19
C CYS A 25 -7.26 0.50 8.08
N PRO A 26 -6.05 1.02 7.86
CA PRO A 26 -5.82 2.07 6.88
C PRO A 26 -5.70 1.51 5.45
N SER A 27 -5.88 0.19 5.27
CA SER A 27 -5.59 -0.50 4.02
C SER A 27 -6.43 0.01 2.85
N VAL A 28 -5.82 0.11 1.67
CA VAL A 28 -6.45 0.63 0.46
C VAL A 28 -6.13 -0.24 -0.75
N GLU A 29 -7.10 -0.34 -1.64
CA GLU A 29 -6.90 -0.92 -2.96
C GLU A 29 -6.29 0.09 -3.93
N LEU A 30 -5.42 -0.42 -4.80
CA LEU A 30 -4.71 0.35 -5.80
C LEU A 30 -5.06 -0.16 -7.20
N SER A 31 -5.16 0.75 -8.17
CA SER A 31 -5.20 0.43 -9.59
C SER A 31 -4.12 1.18 -10.35
N GLY A 32 -3.75 0.65 -11.52
CA GLY A 32 -2.96 1.41 -12.48
C GLY A 32 -3.81 2.41 -13.29
N PRO A 33 -3.22 3.03 -14.33
CA PRO A 33 -3.90 3.99 -15.20
C PRO A 33 -5.05 3.38 -16.02
N ASP A 34 -5.08 2.06 -16.18
CA ASP A 34 -6.16 1.31 -16.82
C ASP A 34 -7.40 1.16 -15.93
N GLY A 35 -7.31 1.54 -14.65
CA GLY A 35 -8.39 1.43 -13.66
C GLY A 35 -8.74 0.00 -13.29
N VAL A 36 -7.93 -0.99 -13.70
CA VAL A 36 -8.19 -2.40 -13.42
C VAL A 36 -7.75 -2.74 -12.01
N SER A 37 -8.68 -3.25 -11.22
CA SER A 37 -8.39 -3.83 -9.92
C SER A 37 -7.68 -5.16 -10.06
N LEU A 38 -6.58 -5.32 -9.32
CA LEU A 38 -5.82 -6.58 -9.22
C LEU A 38 -5.88 -7.20 -7.82
N ALA A 39 -6.72 -6.65 -6.92
CA ALA A 39 -6.81 -7.10 -5.55
C ALA A 39 -7.27 -8.57 -5.45
N GLY A 40 -6.73 -9.29 -4.46
CA GLY A 40 -7.06 -10.71 -4.22
C GLY A 40 -6.35 -11.71 -5.13
N ARG A 41 -5.54 -11.26 -6.08
CA ARG A 41 -4.66 -12.13 -6.88
C ARG A 41 -3.40 -12.53 -6.11
N PRO A 42 -2.72 -13.63 -6.48
CA PRO A 42 -1.39 -13.94 -5.97
C PRO A 42 -0.44 -12.77 -6.18
N ALA A 43 0.29 -12.39 -5.13
CA ALA A 43 1.09 -11.17 -5.14
C ALA A 43 2.49 -11.42 -4.57
N HIS A 44 3.47 -10.67 -5.09
CA HIS A 44 4.69 -10.41 -4.34
C HIS A 44 4.38 -9.39 -3.25
N VAL A 45 4.86 -9.65 -2.03
CA VAL A 45 4.61 -8.75 -0.89
C VAL A 45 5.91 -8.06 -0.52
N LEU A 46 5.96 -6.75 -0.71
CA LEU A 46 6.99 -5.91 -0.13
C LEU A 46 6.51 -5.45 1.24
N TYR A 47 7.37 -5.51 2.25
CA TYR A 47 7.03 -5.03 3.59
C TYR A 47 8.07 -4.04 4.08
N GLY A 48 7.61 -3.13 4.93
CA GLY A 48 8.42 -2.12 5.60
C GLY A 48 7.57 -1.42 6.65
N GLY A 49 8.19 -0.72 7.58
CA GLY A 49 7.39 -0.09 8.62
C GLY A 49 8.21 0.68 9.63
N THR A 50 7.48 1.17 10.62
CA THR A 50 8.02 1.80 11.83
C THR A 50 7.68 0.92 13.03
N ARG A 51 7.92 1.42 14.25
CA ARG A 51 7.49 0.75 15.48
C ARG A 51 5.97 0.58 15.56
N ASP A 52 5.21 1.54 15.04
CA ASP A 52 3.77 1.68 15.31
C ASP A 52 2.89 1.23 14.13
N LEU A 53 3.49 1.04 12.95
CA LEU A 53 2.80 0.65 11.73
C LEU A 53 3.72 -0.21 10.85
N LEU A 54 3.28 -1.44 10.56
CA LEU A 54 3.80 -2.25 9.47
C LEU A 54 2.97 -2.00 8.22
N VAL A 55 3.63 -1.85 7.08
CA VAL A 55 3.02 -1.63 5.78
C VAL A 55 3.42 -2.76 4.84
N LEU A 56 2.44 -3.32 4.14
CA LEU A 56 2.63 -4.35 3.13
C LEU A 56 2.10 -3.81 1.80
N LEU A 57 2.94 -3.79 0.79
CA LEU A 57 2.59 -3.44 -0.58
C LEU A 57 2.51 -4.71 -1.41
N HIS A 58 1.33 -5.00 -1.93
CA HIS A 58 1.06 -6.16 -2.77
C HIS A 58 1.30 -5.77 -4.23
N ILE A 59 2.22 -6.47 -4.87
CA ILE A 59 2.57 -6.31 -6.29
C ILE A 59 1.99 -7.48 -7.07
N VAL A 60 1.14 -7.17 -8.04
CA VAL A 60 0.50 -8.14 -8.95
C VAL A 60 0.78 -7.69 -10.38
N ASP A 61 1.24 -8.60 -11.22
CA ASP A 61 1.58 -8.30 -12.63
C ASP A 61 2.50 -7.06 -12.75
N GLU A 62 3.56 -7.01 -11.94
CA GLU A 62 4.54 -5.89 -11.85
C GLU A 62 3.97 -4.53 -11.41
N ARG A 63 2.74 -4.50 -10.84
CA ARG A 63 2.06 -3.27 -10.45
C ARG A 63 1.56 -3.29 -9.00
N PRO A 64 1.56 -2.14 -8.31
CA PRO A 64 0.87 -1.97 -7.03
C PRO A 64 -0.61 -2.32 -7.16
N ALA A 65 -1.10 -3.22 -6.30
CA ALA A 65 -2.49 -3.69 -6.32
C ALA A 65 -3.22 -3.44 -4.99
N TYR A 66 -2.48 -3.43 -3.88
CA TYR A 66 -3.05 -3.23 -2.56
C TYR A 66 -1.99 -2.71 -1.59
N LEU A 67 -2.34 -1.73 -0.76
CA LEU A 67 -1.50 -1.24 0.32
C LEU A 67 -2.19 -1.59 1.64
N GLU A 68 -1.63 -2.55 2.37
CA GLU A 68 -2.12 -2.97 3.67
C GLU A 68 -1.34 -2.26 4.77
N GLY A 69 -2.04 -1.69 5.74
CA GLY A 69 -1.43 -1.20 6.96
C GLY A 69 -1.89 -2.03 8.16
N VAL A 70 -0.92 -2.44 8.96
CA VAL A 70 -1.11 -3.23 10.17
C VAL A 70 -0.62 -2.38 11.34
N PRO A 71 -1.52 -1.71 12.08
CA PRO A 71 -1.15 -1.01 13.30
C PRO A 71 -0.56 -2.02 14.30
N THR A 72 0.63 -1.73 14.82
CA THR A 72 1.33 -2.58 15.79
C THR A 72 1.28 -2.00 17.21
N SER A 73 0.78 -0.77 17.34
CA SER A 73 0.50 -0.10 18.60
C SER A 73 -0.99 -0.18 18.95
N ASN A 74 -1.36 0.14 20.19
CA ASN A 74 -2.76 0.20 20.63
C ASN A 74 -3.51 1.44 20.12
N HIS A 75 -3.01 2.09 19.06
CA HIS A 75 -3.66 3.24 18.45
C HIS A 75 -4.43 2.80 17.21
N ASP A 76 -5.71 3.19 17.16
CA ASP A 76 -6.54 2.97 15.98
C ASP A 76 -6.05 3.87 14.83
N VAL A 77 -5.49 3.24 13.80
CA VAL A 77 -5.11 3.91 12.56
C VAL A 77 -6.02 3.38 11.46
N CYS A 78 -7.10 4.09 11.17
CA CYS A 78 -8.09 3.68 10.17
C CYS A 78 -7.85 4.31 8.78
N THR A 79 -6.88 5.20 8.65
CA THR A 79 -6.49 5.84 7.39
C THR A 79 -4.99 6.09 7.36
N PHE A 80 -4.35 5.98 6.20
CA PHE A 80 -2.96 6.43 6.07
C PHE A 80 -2.86 7.95 6.29
N PRO A 81 -1.83 8.43 7.01
CA PRO A 81 -1.64 9.86 7.22
C PRO A 81 -1.33 10.56 5.89
N PRO A 82 -1.76 11.82 5.70
CA PRO A 82 -1.43 12.59 4.51
C PRO A 82 0.09 12.79 4.39
N VAL A 83 0.58 12.82 3.14
CA VAL A 83 2.02 12.88 2.81
C VAL A 83 2.69 14.14 3.38
N GLU A 84 1.93 15.24 3.58
CA GLU A 84 2.43 16.51 4.14
C GLU A 84 2.91 16.40 5.60
N THR A 85 2.53 15.34 6.31
CA THR A 85 2.98 15.08 7.69
C THR A 85 4.22 14.18 7.80
N ALA A 86 4.70 13.60 6.70
CA ALA A 86 5.93 12.82 6.70
C ALA A 86 7.15 13.74 6.59
N GLN A 87 7.49 14.46 7.67
CA GLN A 87 8.82 15.04 7.78
C GLN A 87 9.84 13.92 7.62
N ARG A 88 10.60 13.96 6.51
CA ARG A 88 11.82 13.17 6.33
C ARG A 88 12.69 13.38 7.58
N ARG A 89 12.76 12.36 8.43
CA ARG A 89 13.81 12.20 9.41
C ARG A 89 14.87 11.29 8.83
#